data_AF-A0A9E5DHB7-F1
#
_entry.id   AF-A0A9E5DHB7-F1
#
_cell.length_a   1.000
_cell.length_b   1.000
_cell.length_c   1.000
_cell.angle_alpha   90.00
_cell.angle_beta   90.00
_cell.angle_gamma   90.00
#
_symmetry.space_group_name_H-M   'P 1'
#
loop_
_entity.id
_entity.type
_entity.pdbx_description
1 polymer ?
#
loop_
_entity_poly.entity_id
_entity_poly.type
_entity_poly.pdbx_seq_one_letter_code
_entity_poly.pdbx_strand_id
1 'polypeptide(L)'
;MTRVILAASVMLLSIVALVVAESASVTIYMYGVSWCPHCRNMKTFLGEKYPGIFTYCEVDTVEACSRAFTEWLKETGLPGYVPQTLIVKNGRITAVIIGEVLNESFINNLVSLEPGESIPVYQGTQLYGMLNTSKINTTLVLYTPSSPSENTRSGITMVEALVITMLVAIIVVPIGYTVLKRMPRRPGQRRTDKTSRKKR
;
A
#
# COMPACT_ATOMS: atom_id res chain seq x y z
N MET A 1 -38.63 -1.15 13.37
CA MET A 1 -37.87 -0.53 12.25
C MET A 1 -36.54 0.04 12.70
N THR A 2 -36.49 0.83 13.78
CA THR A 2 -35.25 1.44 14.33
C THR A 2 -34.11 0.44 14.59
N ARG A 3 -34.37 -0.75 15.15
CA ARG A 3 -33.32 -1.76 15.41
C ARG A 3 -32.66 -2.34 14.15
N VAL A 4 -33.37 -2.39 13.03
CA VAL A 4 -32.86 -2.92 11.75
C VAL A 4 -31.96 -1.89 11.07
N ILE A 5 -32.32 -0.61 11.18
CA ILE A 5 -31.51 0.51 10.65
C ILE A 5 -30.17 0.61 11.38
N LEU A 6 -30.19 0.43 12.71
CA LEU A 6 -29.00 0.51 13.55
C LEU A 6 -28.02 -0.67 13.31
N ALA A 7 -28.54 -1.87 13.05
CA ALA A 7 -27.71 -3.02 12.70
C ALA A 7 -27.08 -2.85 11.31
N ALA A 8 -27.84 -2.35 10.33
CA ALA A 8 -27.34 -2.11 8.98
C ALA A 8 -26.28 -1.01 8.93
N SER A 9 -26.42 0.07 9.72
CA SER A 9 -25.43 1.15 9.79
C SER A 9 -24.12 0.70 10.44
N VAL A 10 -24.18 -0.13 11.49
CA VAL A 10 -22.98 -0.70 12.12
C VAL A 10 -22.26 -1.67 11.19
N MET A 11 -22.99 -2.50 10.44
CA MET A 11 -22.39 -3.36 9.40
C MET A 11 -21.70 -2.54 8.31
N LEU A 12 -22.35 -1.48 7.80
CA LEU A 12 -21.75 -0.61 6.79
C LEU A 12 -20.47 0.09 7.30
N LEU A 13 -20.48 0.57 8.54
CA LEU A 13 -19.29 1.21 9.13
C LEU A 13 -18.11 0.24 9.23
N SER A 14 -18.36 -1.04 9.55
CA SER A 14 -17.29 -2.05 9.62
C SER A 14 -16.64 -2.32 8.25
N ILE A 15 -17.44 -2.34 7.18
CA ILE A 15 -16.95 -2.61 5.81
C ILE A 15 -16.08 -1.43 5.34
N VAL A 16 -16.47 -0.19 5.64
CA VAL A 16 -15.67 1.00 5.30
C VAL A 16 -14.32 0.99 6.01
N ALA A 17 -14.25 0.57 7.27
CA ALA A 17 -12.99 0.49 8.02
C ALA A 17 -11.99 -0.52 7.42
N LEU A 18 -12.47 -1.60 6.78
CA LEU A 18 -11.59 -2.55 6.09
C LEU A 18 -11.01 -2.01 4.76
N VAL A 19 -11.69 -1.06 4.11
CA VAL A 19 -11.26 -0.53 2.80
C VAL A 19 -10.16 0.53 2.94
N VAL A 20 -10.01 1.16 4.11
CA VAL A 20 -8.94 2.14 4.39
C VAL A 20 -7.64 1.46 4.88
N ALA A 21 -7.47 0.15 4.65
CA ALA A 21 -6.17 -0.50 4.78
C ALA A 21 -5.27 -0.02 3.64
N GLU A 22 -4.64 1.14 3.85
CA GLU A 22 -3.60 1.69 2.98
C GLU A 22 -2.52 0.62 2.83
N SER A 23 -2.44 0.00 1.65
CA SER A 23 -1.48 -1.06 1.40
C SER A 23 -0.09 -0.46 1.53
N ALA A 24 0.63 -0.83 2.60
CA ALA A 24 1.96 -0.29 2.85
C ALA A 24 2.84 -0.57 1.62
N SER A 25 3.25 0.48 0.92
CA SER A 25 4.05 0.36 -0.29
C SER A 25 5.52 0.33 0.11
N VAL A 26 6.21 -0.78 -0.19
CA VAL A 26 7.65 -0.92 0.03
C VAL A 26 8.33 -0.98 -1.32
N THR A 27 9.43 -0.23 -1.47
CA THR A 27 10.27 -0.22 -2.67
C THR A 27 11.74 -0.30 -2.25
N ILE A 28 12.50 -1.16 -2.92
CA ILE A 28 13.96 -1.24 -2.83
C ILE A 28 14.52 -0.49 -4.02
N TYR A 29 15.13 0.67 -3.79
CA TYR A 29 15.66 1.53 -4.84
C TYR A 29 17.18 1.50 -4.84
N MET A 30 17.83 1.18 -5.95
CA MET A 30 19.29 1.06 -6.00
C MET A 30 19.91 1.95 -7.06
N TYR A 31 20.87 2.78 -6.66
CA TYR A 31 21.79 3.46 -7.56
C TYR A 31 23.00 2.57 -7.82
N GLY A 32 23.39 2.47 -9.09
CA GLY A 32 24.61 1.80 -9.50
C GLY A 32 25.10 2.29 -10.85
N VAL A 33 26.25 1.77 -11.27
CA VAL A 33 26.84 2.05 -12.58
C VAL A 33 27.03 0.76 -13.36
N SER A 34 26.91 0.84 -14.69
CA SER A 34 26.90 -0.32 -15.59
C SER A 34 28.16 -1.19 -15.51
N TRP A 35 29.32 -0.56 -15.29
CA TRP A 35 30.63 -1.21 -15.27
C TRP A 35 31.01 -1.82 -13.92
N CYS A 36 30.29 -1.49 -12.83
CA CYS A 36 30.67 -1.93 -11.49
C CYS A 36 30.22 -3.39 -11.24
N PRO A 37 31.14 -4.34 -10.98
CA PRO A 37 30.79 -5.74 -10.77
C PRO A 37 29.85 -5.94 -9.56
N HIS A 38 30.09 -5.19 -8.48
CA HIS A 38 29.24 -5.22 -7.28
C HIS A 38 27.82 -4.70 -7.54
N CYS A 39 27.67 -3.68 -8.38
CA CYS A 39 26.35 -3.20 -8.81
C CYS A 39 25.60 -4.29 -9.59
N ARG A 40 26.28 -4.99 -10.51
CA ARG A 40 25.66 -6.05 -11.31
C ARG A 40 25.20 -7.23 -10.45
N ASN A 41 26.06 -7.72 -9.56
CA ASN A 41 25.72 -8.83 -8.66
C ASN A 41 24.52 -8.49 -7.78
N MET A 42 24.54 -7.32 -7.14
CA MET A 42 23.45 -6.88 -6.27
C MET A 42 22.16 -6.61 -7.07
N LYS A 43 22.26 -6.08 -8.29
CA LYS A 43 21.11 -5.87 -9.19
C LYS A 43 20.43 -7.20 -9.54
N THR A 44 21.21 -8.21 -9.92
CA THR A 44 20.69 -9.56 -10.21
C THR A 44 20.03 -10.15 -8.98
N PHE A 45 20.71 -10.13 -7.83
CA PHE A 45 20.19 -10.66 -6.59
C PHE A 45 18.87 -9.99 -6.17
N LEU A 46 18.81 -8.66 -6.17
CA LEU A 46 17.60 -7.92 -5.79
C LEU A 46 16.47 -8.12 -6.80
N GLY A 47 16.78 -8.17 -8.09
CA GLY A 47 15.79 -8.43 -9.15
C GLY A 47 15.16 -9.82 -9.05
N GLU A 48 15.94 -10.83 -8.66
CA GLU A 48 15.45 -12.20 -8.47
C GLU A 48 14.66 -12.36 -7.17
N LYS A 49 15.13 -11.77 -6.07
CA LYS A 49 14.55 -11.97 -4.73
C LYS A 49 13.38 -11.04 -4.40
N TYR A 50 13.34 -9.86 -4.99
CA TYR A 50 12.33 -8.84 -4.70
C TYR A 50 11.62 -8.36 -5.97
N PRO A 51 11.06 -9.28 -6.78
CA PRO A 51 10.35 -8.90 -7.99
C PRO A 51 9.14 -8.02 -7.64
N GLY A 52 8.92 -6.97 -8.42
CA GLY A 52 7.78 -6.05 -8.25
C GLY A 52 7.99 -4.94 -7.22
N ILE A 53 9.00 -5.04 -6.34
CA ILE A 53 9.35 -3.95 -5.41
C ILE A 53 10.77 -3.41 -5.61
N PHE A 54 11.59 -4.03 -6.46
CA PHE A 54 12.94 -3.56 -6.77
C PHE A 54 12.97 -2.60 -7.97
N THR A 55 13.69 -1.49 -7.84
CA THR A 55 13.98 -0.53 -8.91
C THR A 55 15.48 -0.23 -8.96
N TYR A 56 16.05 -0.25 -10.16
CA TYR A 56 17.46 0.07 -10.41
C TYR A 56 17.59 1.38 -11.21
N CYS A 57 18.41 2.30 -10.72
CA CYS A 57 18.75 3.55 -11.38
C CYS A 57 20.23 3.51 -11.83
N GLU A 58 20.46 3.52 -13.14
CA GLU A 58 21.78 3.44 -13.72
C GLU A 58 22.39 4.85 -13.88
N VAL A 59 23.29 5.19 -12.96
CA VAL A 59 23.81 6.56 -12.75
C VAL A 59 24.71 7.03 -13.88
N ASP A 60 25.42 6.14 -14.55
CA ASP A 60 26.36 6.47 -15.62
C ASP A 60 25.71 6.63 -17.00
N THR A 61 24.52 6.07 -17.20
CA THR A 61 23.85 6.07 -18.50
C THR A 61 22.53 6.85 -18.52
N VAL A 62 21.91 7.09 -17.35
CA VAL A 62 20.64 7.82 -17.24
C VAL A 62 20.86 9.15 -16.50
N GLU A 63 20.76 10.27 -17.22
CA GLU A 63 20.99 11.63 -16.68
C GLU A 63 20.12 11.92 -15.45
N ALA A 64 18.84 11.50 -15.48
CA ALA A 64 17.95 11.69 -14.34
C ALA A 64 18.40 10.92 -13.09
N CYS A 65 18.96 9.71 -13.25
CA CYS A 65 19.57 8.95 -12.16
C CYS A 65 20.81 9.67 -11.62
N SER A 66 21.65 10.19 -12.52
CA SER A 66 22.86 10.93 -12.15
C SER A 66 22.56 12.17 -11.32
N ARG A 67 21.57 12.96 -11.75
CA ARG A 67 21.11 14.14 -11.00
C ARG A 67 20.54 13.76 -9.64
N ALA A 68 19.61 12.80 -9.59
CA ALA A 68 18.99 12.36 -8.35
C ALA A 68 20.04 11.81 -7.36
N PHE A 69 21.01 11.03 -7.84
CA PHE A 69 22.10 10.52 -7.00
C PHE A 69 23.00 11.65 -6.48
N THR A 70 23.34 12.62 -7.31
CA THR A 70 24.16 13.78 -6.90
C THR A 70 23.45 14.61 -5.82
N GLU A 71 22.15 14.86 -5.99
CA GLU A 71 21.32 15.57 -5.02
C GLU A 71 21.22 14.77 -3.71
N TRP A 72 21.00 13.46 -3.79
CA TRP A 72 21.02 12.56 -2.65
C TRP A 72 22.33 12.65 -1.84
N LEU A 73 23.48 12.59 -2.52
CA LEU A 73 24.79 12.71 -1.87
C LEU A 73 24.99 14.09 -1.23
N LYS A 74 24.53 15.15 -1.89
CA LYS A 74 24.61 16.52 -1.36
C LYS A 74 23.74 16.71 -0.12
N GLU A 75 22.53 16.17 -0.09
CA GLU A 75 21.63 16.27 1.06
C GLU A 75 22.11 15.45 2.25
N THR A 76 22.63 14.25 1.99
CA THR A 76 22.97 13.31 3.07
C THR A 76 24.40 13.42 3.55
N GLY A 77 25.31 13.94 2.73
CA GLY A 77 26.75 13.92 3.00
C GLY A 77 27.36 12.51 2.97
N LEU A 78 26.64 11.51 2.44
CA LEU A 78 27.16 10.16 2.27
C LEU A 78 28.27 10.12 1.20
N PRO A 79 29.20 9.15 1.29
CA PRO A 79 30.20 8.99 0.26
C PRO A 79 29.55 8.54 -1.07
N GLY A 80 30.10 8.96 -2.21
CA GLY A 80 29.60 8.61 -3.55
C GLY A 80 29.89 7.17 -4.01
N TYR A 81 29.95 6.21 -3.09
CA TYR A 81 30.21 4.80 -3.42
C TYR A 81 28.97 4.13 -4.00
N VAL A 82 29.16 3.14 -4.89
CA VAL A 82 28.08 2.35 -5.51
C VAL A 82 28.36 0.84 -5.36
N PRO A 83 27.33 -0.02 -5.25
CA PRO A 83 25.91 0.34 -5.24
C PRO A 83 25.48 1.05 -3.94
N GLN A 84 24.44 1.88 -4.04
CA GLN A 84 23.74 2.48 -2.90
C GLN A 84 22.26 2.15 -2.99
N THR A 85 21.75 1.44 -1.98
CA THR A 85 20.37 0.96 -1.93
C THR A 85 19.59 1.65 -0.83
N LEU A 86 18.42 2.16 -1.18
CA LEU A 86 17.45 2.78 -0.29
C LEU A 86 16.28 1.84 -0.10
N ILE A 87 15.91 1.58 1.14
CA ILE A 87 14.64 0.93 1.47
C ILE A 87 13.63 2.03 1.72
N VAL A 88 12.55 2.06 0.94
CA VAL A 88 11.51 3.08 1.01
C VAL A 88 10.21 2.42 1.40
N LYS A 89 9.54 2.95 2.41
CA LYS A 89 8.23 2.50 2.87
C LYS A 89 7.29 3.68 2.99
N ASN A 90 6.13 3.60 2.34
CA ASN A 90 5.12 4.67 2.31
C ASN A 90 5.72 6.03 1.89
N GLY A 91 6.59 6.01 0.88
CA GLY A 91 7.28 7.21 0.38
C GLY A 91 8.34 7.80 1.34
N ARG A 92 8.73 7.08 2.40
CA ARG A 92 9.78 7.50 3.34
C ARG A 92 10.93 6.50 3.35
N ILE A 93 12.17 6.99 3.35
CA ILE A 93 13.34 6.12 3.46
C ILE A 93 13.41 5.56 4.88
N THR A 94 13.56 4.24 5.00
CA THR A 94 13.66 3.53 6.29
C THR A 94 15.06 2.98 6.55
N ALA A 95 15.86 2.73 5.51
CA ALA A 95 17.25 2.30 5.63
C ALA A 95 18.05 2.63 4.37
N VAL A 96 19.37 2.74 4.53
CA VAL A 96 20.33 2.89 3.43
C VAL A 96 21.40 1.81 3.53
N ILE A 97 21.80 1.24 2.40
CA ILE A 97 22.88 0.25 2.29
C ILE A 97 23.91 0.79 1.29
N ILE A 98 25.17 0.83 1.70
CA ILE A 98 26.32 1.19 0.86
C ILE A 98 27.12 -0.09 0.59
N GLY A 99 27.30 -0.42 -0.68
CA GLY A 99 28.03 -1.61 -1.12
C GLY A 99 27.13 -2.83 -1.35
N GLU A 100 27.76 -3.91 -1.83
CA GLU A 100 27.08 -5.17 -2.18
C GLU A 100 26.60 -5.92 -0.93
N VAL A 101 25.32 -6.31 -0.91
CA VAL A 101 24.76 -7.21 0.10
C VAL A 101 23.89 -8.26 -0.57
N LEU A 102 24.29 -9.53 -0.43
CA LEU A 102 23.59 -10.70 -0.97
C LEU A 102 22.91 -11.54 0.14
N ASN A 103 22.74 -10.96 1.33
CA ASN A 103 22.10 -11.62 2.47
C ASN A 103 20.60 -11.28 2.50
N GLU A 104 19.77 -12.24 2.11
CA GLU A 104 18.32 -12.09 2.03
C GLU A 104 17.69 -11.78 3.39
N SER A 105 18.09 -12.47 4.45
CA SER A 105 17.54 -12.24 5.80
C SER A 105 17.83 -10.83 6.30
N PHE A 106 19.02 -10.31 6.02
CA PHE A 106 19.37 -8.93 6.38
C PHE A 106 18.46 -7.92 5.66
N ILE A 107 18.29 -8.05 4.35
CA ILE A 107 17.43 -7.14 3.57
C ILE A 107 15.97 -7.25 4.00
N ASN A 108 15.47 -8.47 4.27
CA ASN A 108 14.12 -8.69 4.79
C ASN A 108 13.89 -7.98 6.13
N ASN A 109 14.90 -7.96 7.01
CA ASN A 109 14.84 -7.22 8.27
C ASN A 109 14.77 -5.70 8.04
N LEU A 110 15.41 -5.18 6.99
CA LEU A 110 15.33 -3.75 6.65
C LEU A 110 14.00 -3.37 5.99
N VAL A 111 13.48 -4.25 5.13
CA VAL A 111 12.17 -4.11 4.47
C VAL A 111 11.03 -4.06 5.48
N SER A 112 11.17 -4.75 6.63
CA SER A 112 10.17 -4.75 7.69
C SER A 112 10.22 -3.52 8.59
N LEU A 113 11.27 -2.68 8.51
CA LEU A 113 11.37 -1.46 9.32
C LEU A 113 10.24 -0.48 9.01
N GLU A 114 9.75 0.18 10.05
CA GLU A 114 8.82 1.30 9.92
C GLU A 114 9.59 2.63 9.80
N PRO A 115 9.05 3.64 9.10
CA PRO A 115 9.65 4.97 9.05
C PRO A 115 9.82 5.59 10.43
N GLY A 116 11.07 5.90 10.80
CA GLY A 116 11.43 6.55 12.07
C GLY A 116 11.89 8.00 11.92
N GLU A 117 12.41 8.58 13.00
CA GLU A 117 13.03 9.92 13.00
C GLU A 117 14.47 9.91 12.45
N SER A 118 15.11 8.73 12.46
CA SER A 118 16.46 8.51 11.99
C SER A 118 16.53 7.33 11.04
N ILE A 119 17.38 7.42 10.02
CA ILE A 119 17.57 6.37 9.01
C ILE A 119 18.92 5.70 9.26
N PRO A 120 18.95 4.40 9.61
CA PRO A 120 20.20 3.65 9.69
C PRO A 120 20.85 3.51 8.32
N VAL A 121 22.15 3.76 8.28
CA VAL A 121 23.01 3.58 7.11
C VAL A 121 23.93 2.41 7.40
N TYR A 122 23.98 1.44 6.51
CA TYR A 122 24.84 0.28 6.59
C TYR A 122 25.92 0.33 5.52
N GLN A 123 27.11 -0.15 5.83
CA GLN A 123 28.15 -0.47 4.85
C GLN A 123 28.31 -1.99 4.80
N GLY A 124 27.87 -2.60 3.71
CA GLY A 124 27.57 -4.03 3.71
C GLY A 124 26.49 -4.33 4.75
N THR A 125 26.79 -5.21 5.71
CA THR A 125 25.89 -5.57 6.82
C THR A 125 26.21 -4.86 8.13
N GLN A 126 27.23 -3.98 8.16
CA GLN A 126 27.66 -3.28 9.37
C GLN A 126 27.01 -1.91 9.46
N LEU A 127 26.55 -1.52 10.66
CA LEU A 127 26.00 -0.18 10.87
C LEU A 127 27.12 0.86 10.71
N TYR A 128 26.96 1.73 9.73
CA TYR A 128 27.89 2.81 9.40
C TYR A 128 27.54 4.11 10.13
N GLY A 129 26.24 4.42 10.24
CA GLY A 129 25.77 5.63 10.91
C GLY A 129 24.26 5.81 10.86
N MET A 130 23.80 7.00 11.26
CA MET A 130 22.39 7.37 11.28
C MET A 130 22.21 8.72 10.56
N LEU A 131 21.25 8.82 9.65
CA LEU A 131 20.84 10.09 9.05
C LEU A 131 19.62 10.65 9.79
N ASN A 132 19.54 11.97 9.90
CA ASN A 132 18.37 12.64 10.48
C ASN A 132 17.34 12.93 9.38
N THR A 133 16.12 12.42 9.55
CA THR A 133 15.04 12.57 8.56
C THR A 133 14.59 14.01 8.35
N SER A 134 14.74 14.90 9.35
CA SER A 134 14.33 16.30 9.23
C SER A 134 15.12 17.07 8.17
N LYS A 135 16.25 16.53 7.70
CA LYS A 135 17.13 17.17 6.72
C LYS A 135 16.99 16.61 5.29
N ILE A 136 16.20 15.55 5.09
CA ILE A 136 16.15 14.81 3.82
C ILE A 136 14.82 15.05 3.14
N ASN A 137 14.85 15.52 1.89
CA ASN A 137 13.64 15.69 1.09
C ASN A 137 13.39 14.43 0.25
N THR A 138 12.57 13.51 0.76
CA THR A 138 12.37 12.19 0.13
C THR A 138 11.85 12.25 -1.31
N THR A 139 11.09 13.29 -1.66
CA THR A 139 10.53 13.47 -3.01
C THR A 139 11.63 13.68 -4.06
N LEU A 140 12.76 14.26 -3.68
CA LEU A 140 13.86 14.57 -4.59
C LEU A 140 14.67 13.32 -4.96
N VAL A 141 14.70 12.34 -4.06
CA VAL A 141 15.59 11.17 -4.15
C VAL A 141 15.02 10.12 -5.11
N LEU A 142 13.71 9.93 -5.14
CA LEU A 142 13.11 8.83 -5.92
C LEU A 142 12.83 9.27 -7.34
N TYR A 143 13.76 9.01 -8.27
CA TYR A 143 13.44 9.03 -9.69
C TYR A 143 12.53 7.84 -9.99
N THR A 144 11.23 8.10 -10.10
CA THR A 144 10.31 7.20 -10.77
C THR A 144 10.51 7.41 -12.27
N PRO A 145 11.07 6.44 -13.03
CA PRO A 145 10.95 6.51 -14.47
C PRO A 145 9.45 6.66 -14.75
N SER A 146 9.06 7.75 -15.43
CA SER A 146 7.71 7.91 -15.95
C SER A 146 7.41 6.61 -16.70
N SER A 147 6.55 5.75 -16.14
CA SER A 147 6.45 4.37 -16.58
C SER A 147 6.23 4.33 -18.09
N PRO A 148 6.92 3.48 -18.88
CA PRO A 148 6.43 3.15 -20.20
C PRO A 148 5.06 2.50 -20.03
N SER A 149 4.01 3.27 -20.36
CA SER A 149 2.60 2.90 -20.49
C SER A 149 2.13 1.70 -19.66
N GLU A 150 1.40 1.99 -18.59
CA GLU A 150 0.48 1.06 -17.93
C GLU A 150 -0.31 0.23 -18.96
N ASN A 151 0.06 -1.03 -19.14
CA ASN A 151 -0.92 -2.11 -19.33
C ASN A 151 -1.30 -2.65 -17.95
N THR A 152 -1.55 -1.73 -17.00
CA THR A 152 -2.05 -2.06 -15.67
C THR A 152 -3.56 -2.12 -15.76
N ARG A 153 -4.03 -3.36 -15.88
CA ARG A 153 -5.32 -3.86 -15.42
C ARG A 153 -5.93 -2.92 -14.38
N SER A 154 -7.01 -2.25 -14.77
CA SER A 154 -7.78 -1.27 -14.02
C SER A 154 -8.06 -1.78 -12.60
N GLY A 155 -7.21 -1.38 -11.66
CA GLY A 155 -7.53 -1.43 -10.25
C GLY A 155 -8.65 -0.42 -10.06
N ILE A 156 -9.86 -0.90 -9.81
CA ILE A 156 -11.02 -0.06 -9.51
C ILE A 156 -10.60 0.90 -8.42
N THR A 157 -10.54 2.20 -8.73
CA THR A 157 -10.15 3.21 -7.76
C THR A 157 -11.18 3.22 -6.62
N MET A 158 -10.78 3.62 -5.41
CA MET A 158 -11.67 3.65 -4.24
C MET A 158 -12.96 4.46 -4.53
N VAL A 159 -12.86 5.47 -5.41
CA VAL A 159 -13.99 6.27 -5.90
C VAL A 159 -14.94 5.44 -6.77
N GLU A 160 -14.41 4.62 -7.69
CA GLU A 160 -15.23 3.74 -8.52
C GLU A 160 -15.92 2.65 -7.68
N ALA A 161 -15.25 2.12 -6.64
CA ALA A 161 -15.87 1.17 -5.71
C ALA A 161 -17.03 1.81 -4.91
N LEU A 162 -16.89 3.07 -4.50
CA LEU A 162 -17.93 3.86 -3.86
C LEU A 162 -19.11 4.16 -4.80
N VAL A 163 -18.83 4.48 -6.06
CA VAL A 163 -19.88 4.70 -7.06
C VAL A 163 -20.66 3.42 -7.34
N ILE A 164 -19.96 2.28 -7.49
CA ILE A 164 -20.60 0.98 -7.72
C ILE A 164 -21.48 0.59 -6.52
N THR A 165 -21.00 0.76 -5.29
CA THR A 165 -21.79 0.43 -4.09
C THR A 165 -23.01 1.35 -3.92
N MET A 166 -22.87 2.65 -4.22
CA MET A 166 -24.00 3.58 -4.24
C MET A 166 -25.04 3.20 -5.30
N LEU A 167 -24.61 2.84 -6.51
CA LEU A 167 -25.51 2.41 -7.59
C LEU A 167 -26.25 1.12 -7.22
N VAL A 168 -25.58 0.15 -6.62
CA VAL A 168 -26.22 -1.09 -6.15
C VAL A 168 -27.25 -0.78 -5.06
N ALA A 169 -26.95 0.11 -4.10
CA ALA A 169 -27.91 0.51 -3.07
C ALA A 169 -29.16 1.20 -3.65
N ILE A 170 -28.97 2.09 -4.63
CA ILE A 170 -30.07 2.80 -5.31
C ILE A 170 -30.95 1.84 -6.11
N ILE A 171 -30.39 0.79 -6.72
CA ILE A 171 -31.16 -0.15 -7.55
C ILE A 171 -31.85 -1.22 -6.69
N VAL A 172 -31.16 -1.79 -5.70
CA VAL A 172 -31.66 -2.94 -4.94
C VAL A 172 -32.73 -2.54 -3.91
N VAL A 173 -32.60 -1.38 -3.27
CA VAL A 173 -33.54 -0.93 -2.22
C VAL A 173 -34.97 -0.72 -2.75
N PRO A 174 -35.20 -0.03 -3.89
CA PRO A 174 -36.55 0.14 -4.45
C PRO A 174 -37.17 -1.18 -4.93
N ILE A 175 -36.38 -2.08 -5.51
CA ILE A 175 -36.85 -3.39 -5.97
C ILE A 175 -37.29 -4.24 -4.77
N GLY A 176 -36.49 -4.30 -3.70
CA GLY A 176 -36.88 -4.97 -2.46
C GLY A 176 -38.16 -4.38 -1.85
N TYR A 177 -38.29 -3.05 -1.84
CA TYR A 177 -39.47 -2.37 -1.30
C TYR A 177 -40.75 -2.67 -2.10
N THR A 178 -40.65 -2.74 -3.44
CA THR A 178 -41.79 -3.05 -4.31
C THR A 178 -42.23 -4.51 -4.22
N VAL A 179 -41.30 -5.46 -4.07
CA VAL A 179 -41.61 -6.89 -3.87
C VAL A 179 -42.29 -7.12 -2.52
N LEU A 180 -41.79 -6.50 -1.44
CA LEU A 180 -42.42 -6.59 -0.11
C LEU A 180 -43.84 -6.02 -0.08
N LYS A 181 -44.10 -4.93 -0.82
CA LYS A 181 -45.43 -4.33 -0.90
C LYS A 181 -46.42 -5.20 -1.70
N ARG A 182 -45.94 -6.09 -2.57
CA ARG A 182 -46.77 -7.01 -3.37
C ARG A 182 -47.03 -8.36 -2.72
N MET A 183 -46.46 -8.66 -1.55
CA MET A 183 -46.80 -9.92 -0.89
C MET A 183 -48.28 -9.90 -0.46
N PRO A 184 -49.12 -10.79 -1.02
CA PRO A 184 -50.51 -10.88 -0.61
C PRO A 184 -50.55 -11.24 0.87
N ARG A 185 -51.26 -10.43 1.66
CA ARG A 185 -51.55 -10.74 3.07
C ARG A 185 -52.09 -12.16 3.12
N ARG A 186 -51.36 -13.08 3.77
CA ARG A 186 -51.80 -14.46 3.99
C ARG A 186 -53.23 -14.43 4.55
N PRO A 187 -54.24 -14.92 3.80
CA PRO A 187 -55.57 -15.04 4.33
C PRO A 187 -55.59 -16.28 5.23
N GLY A 188 -55.61 -16.07 6.56
CA GLY A 188 -55.78 -17.20 7.47
C GLY A 188 -55.13 -17.06 8.83
N GLN A 189 -55.39 -15.99 9.57
CA GLN A 189 -55.34 -16.08 11.04
C GLN A 189 -56.79 -16.08 11.53
N ARG A 190 -57.38 -17.27 11.48
CA ARG A 190 -58.75 -17.54 11.94
C ARG A 190 -58.79 -17.29 13.45
N ARG A 191 -59.47 -16.21 13.83
CA ARG A 191 -59.77 -15.80 15.21
C ARG A 191 -60.57 -16.92 15.88
N THR A 192 -59.93 -17.73 16.72
CA THR A 192 -60.62 -18.63 17.64
C THR A 192 -61.03 -17.83 18.87
N ASP A 193 -62.17 -17.16 18.74
CA ASP A 193 -62.86 -16.53 19.86
C ASP A 193 -63.55 -17.64 20.67
N LYS A 194 -62.91 -18.09 21.76
CA LYS A 194 -63.53 -18.99 22.73
C LYS A 194 -64.24 -18.16 23.79
N THR A 195 -65.52 -17.93 23.53
CA THR A 195 -66.54 -17.61 24.51
C THR A 195 -66.69 -18.77 25.51
N SER A 196 -66.41 -18.54 26.78
CA SER A 196 -66.87 -19.38 27.90
C SER A 196 -67.35 -18.43 28.99
N ARG A 197 -68.61 -18.00 28.95
CA ARG A 197 -69.82 -18.64 29.51
C ARG A 197 -69.78 -18.72 31.04
N LYS A 198 -70.35 -17.65 31.61
CA LYS A 198 -70.84 -17.44 32.97
C LYS A 198 -71.92 -18.48 33.35
N LYS A 199 -71.75 -19.16 34.49
CA LYS A 199 -72.81 -19.76 35.35
C LYS A 199 -72.32 -19.49 36.79
N ARG A 200 -72.97 -18.55 37.47
CA ARG A 200 -74.01 -18.76 38.51
C ARG A 200 -73.43 -19.45 39.73
#